data_AF-A0A1F3YBL6-F1
#
_entry.id   AF-A0A1F3YBL6-F1
#
_cell.length_a   1.000
_cell.length_b   1.000
_cell.length_c   1.000
_cell.angle_alpha   90.00
_cell.angle_beta   90.00
_cell.angle_gamma   90.00
#
_symmetry.space_group_name_H-M   'P 1'
#
loop_
_entity.id
_entity.type
_entity.pdbx_description
1 polymer ?
#
loop_
_entity_poly.entity_id
_entity_poly.type
_entity_poly.pdbx_seq_one_letter_code
_entity_poly.pdbx_strand_id
1 'polypeptide(L)'
;MSHPNPLPPVTIEFVKGSRIHPVSSAATADDVTTWIEFSDGHRISIPTDQIILGEDTNGAARIGLGGMSFEGLENEHLVFWRVKDLLPDELLPPQRELKVTLAKRMVSRVLLHGTKVWPRQRRAKAK
;
A
#
# COMPACT_ATOMS: atom_id res chain seq x y z
N MET A 1 19.78 -17.97 -14.95
CA MET A 1 19.29 -16.63 -15.37
C MET A 1 18.34 -16.15 -14.29
N SER A 2 18.79 -15.28 -13.39
CA SER A 2 17.91 -14.72 -12.36
C SER A 2 16.95 -13.74 -13.04
N HIS A 3 15.70 -14.13 -13.22
CA HIS A 3 14.66 -13.15 -13.54
C HIS A 3 14.68 -12.10 -12.43
N PRO A 4 14.84 -10.79 -12.73
CA PRO A 4 14.67 -9.78 -11.70
C PRO A 4 13.25 -9.95 -11.19
N ASN A 5 13.09 -10.25 -9.90
CA ASN A 5 11.78 -10.24 -9.26
C ASN A 5 11.16 -8.86 -9.57
N PRO A 6 10.05 -8.80 -10.33
CA PRO A 6 9.52 -7.51 -10.76
C PRO A 6 9.16 -6.69 -9.53
N LEU A 7 9.73 -5.50 -9.43
CA LEU A 7 9.40 -4.57 -8.35
C LEU A 7 7.87 -4.35 -8.32
N PRO A 8 7.26 -4.25 -7.14
CA PRO A 8 5.84 -3.98 -7.05
C PRO A 8 5.46 -2.72 -7.87
N PRO A 9 4.37 -2.76 -8.67
CA PRO A 9 3.91 -1.61 -9.45
C PRO A 9 3.74 -0.37 -8.58
N VAL A 10 3.13 -0.53 -7.41
CA VAL A 10 3.01 0.51 -6.39
C VAL A 10 3.68 0.00 -5.13
N THR A 11 4.56 0.80 -4.54
CA THR A 11 5.09 0.60 -3.20
C THR A 11 4.74 1.77 -2.32
N ILE A 12 4.22 1.50 -1.12
CA ILE A 12 3.88 2.51 -0.12
C ILE A 12 4.78 2.29 1.09
N GLU A 13 5.51 3.32 1.47
CA GLU A 13 6.24 3.39 2.73
C GLU A 13 5.47 4.30 3.67
N PHE A 14 5.05 3.76 4.82
CA PHE A 14 4.34 4.50 5.85
C PHE A 14 5.31 5.33 6.70
N VAL A 15 4.76 6.23 7.52
CA VAL A 15 5.58 7.01 8.46
C VAL A 15 6.30 6.12 9.46
N LYS A 16 7.41 6.62 10.02
CA LYS A 16 8.13 5.92 11.09
C LYS A 16 7.23 5.62 12.28
N GLY A 17 7.51 4.48 12.91
CA GLY A 17 6.75 3.91 14.00
C GLY A 17 5.46 3.23 13.56
N SER A 18 5.27 3.03 12.25
CA SER A 18 4.24 2.15 11.70
C SER A 18 4.72 0.69 11.66
N ARG A 19 3.78 -0.26 11.77
CA ARG A 19 4.03 -1.70 11.73
C ARG A 19 2.96 -2.44 10.93
N ILE A 20 3.37 -3.49 10.23
CA ILE A 20 2.46 -4.40 9.56
C ILE A 20 1.94 -5.44 10.56
N HIS A 21 0.62 -5.56 10.66
CA HIS A 21 -0.04 -6.61 11.39
C HIS A 21 -0.78 -7.50 10.37
N PRO A 22 -0.14 -8.59 9.89
CA PRO A 22 -0.81 -9.53 9.03
C PRO A 22 -1.95 -10.20 9.79
N VAL A 23 -3.01 -10.59 9.08
CA VAL A 23 -4.09 -11.40 9.67
C VAL A 23 -3.48 -12.68 10.24
N SER A 24 -3.72 -12.93 11.52
CA SER A 24 -3.40 -14.22 12.12
C SER A 24 -4.34 -15.25 11.48
N SER A 25 -3.79 -16.34 10.95
CA SER A 25 -4.44 -17.39 10.14
C SER A 25 -5.59 -18.17 10.83
N ALA A 26 -6.27 -17.59 11.83
CA ALA A 26 -7.23 -18.26 12.69
C ALA A 26 -8.69 -17.78 12.56
N ALA A 27 -9.00 -16.83 11.67
CA ALA A 27 -10.39 -16.42 11.44
C ALA A 27 -10.79 -16.73 10.00
N THR A 28 -11.96 -17.36 9.88
CA THR A 28 -12.78 -17.64 8.69
C THR A 28 -12.55 -16.72 7.49
N ALA A 29 -12.66 -17.28 6.29
CA ALA A 29 -12.34 -16.72 4.96
C ALA A 29 -12.93 -15.34 4.58
N ASP A 30 -13.65 -14.68 5.49
CA ASP A 30 -14.34 -13.41 5.27
C ASP A 30 -13.53 -12.16 5.66
N ASP A 31 -12.47 -12.26 6.48
CA ASP A 31 -11.74 -11.09 6.99
C ASP A 31 -10.21 -11.18 6.76
N VAL A 32 -9.82 -11.28 5.48
CA VAL A 32 -8.41 -11.27 5.06
C VAL A 32 -7.85 -9.84 4.96
N THR A 33 -7.95 -9.03 6.01
CA THR A 33 -7.50 -7.62 6.00
C THR A 33 -6.17 -7.40 6.72
N THR A 34 -5.15 -6.95 5.99
CA THR A 34 -3.85 -6.59 6.58
C THR A 34 -3.95 -5.22 7.20
N TRP A 35 -3.49 -5.09 8.44
CA TRP A 35 -3.55 -3.83 9.18
C TRP A 35 -2.20 -3.14 9.22
N ILE A 36 -2.21 -1.82 9.06
CA ILE A 36 -1.05 -0.97 9.39
C ILE A 36 -1.37 -0.23 10.66
N GLU A 37 -0.61 -0.51 11.72
CA GLU A 37 -0.70 0.20 13.00
C GLU A 37 0.30 1.35 13.03
N PHE A 38 -0.11 2.51 13.54
CA PHE A 38 0.72 3.69 13.73
C PHE A 38 1.05 3.89 15.21
N SER A 39 2.05 4.73 15.51
CA SER A 39 2.53 4.95 16.88
C SER A 39 1.51 5.58 17.83
N ASP A 40 0.48 6.23 17.30
CA ASP A 40 -0.65 6.76 18.06
C ASP A 40 -1.73 5.70 18.35
N GLY A 41 -1.49 4.44 17.96
CA GLY A 41 -2.42 3.33 18.09
C GLY A 41 -3.51 3.31 17.01
N HIS A 42 -3.52 4.28 16.08
CA HIS A 42 -4.44 4.26 14.95
C HIS A 42 -4.10 3.09 14.01
N ARG A 43 -5.13 2.49 13.41
CA ARG A 43 -4.97 1.40 12.44
C ARG A 43 -5.76 1.68 11.18
N ILE A 44 -5.21 1.27 10.05
CA ILE A 44 -5.88 1.26 8.75
C ILE A 44 -5.85 -0.14 8.15
N SER A 45 -6.92 -0.49 7.43
CA SER A 45 -6.99 -1.68 6.61
C SER A 45 -6.32 -1.46 5.27
N ILE A 46 -5.62 -2.47 4.78
CA ILE A 46 -5.09 -2.55 3.42
C ILE A 46 -5.64 -3.83 2.78
N PRO A 47 -6.10 -3.77 1.51
CA PRO A 47 -6.58 -4.96 0.79
C PRO A 47 -5.47 -6.02 0.65
N THR A 48 -5.52 -7.09 1.44
CA THR A 48 -4.46 -8.12 1.46
C THR A 48 -4.34 -8.84 0.13
N ASP A 49 -5.45 -9.02 -0.58
CA ASP A 49 -5.48 -9.62 -1.92
C ASP A 49 -4.68 -8.83 -2.96
N GLN A 50 -4.29 -7.59 -2.63
CA GLN A 50 -3.45 -6.74 -3.46
C GLN A 50 -1.99 -6.68 -2.99
N ILE A 51 -1.68 -7.15 -1.78
CA ILE A 51 -0.33 -7.08 -1.19
C ILE A 51 0.52 -8.22 -1.75
N ILE A 52 1.62 -7.87 -2.41
CA ILE A 52 2.63 -8.81 -2.93
C ILE A 52 3.98 -8.69 -2.21
N LEU A 53 4.11 -7.70 -1.33
CA LEU A 53 5.28 -7.48 -0.48
C LEU A 53 4.84 -6.78 0.80
N GLY A 54 5.30 -7.27 1.94
CA GLY A 54 5.12 -6.62 3.24
C GLY A 54 6.41 -6.75 4.04
N GLU A 55 6.99 -5.63 4.43
CA GLU A 55 8.22 -5.59 5.24
C GLU A 55 8.18 -4.43 6.23
N ASP A 56 8.74 -4.64 7.42
CA ASP A 56 8.99 -3.58 8.40
C ASP A 56 10.47 -3.17 8.29
N THR A 57 10.75 -2.08 7.58
CA THR A 57 12.11 -1.62 7.28
C THR A 57 12.38 -0.26 7.93
N ASN A 58 13.51 -0.10 8.62
CA ASN A 58 13.90 1.16 9.29
C ASN A 58 12.85 1.72 10.27
N GLY A 59 12.08 0.83 10.89
CA GLY A 59 11.01 1.20 11.81
C GLY A 59 9.79 1.81 11.11
N ALA A 60 9.59 1.53 9.83
CA ALA A 60 8.38 1.91 9.08
C ALA A 60 7.86 0.70 8.31
N ALA A 61 6.53 0.56 8.30
CA ALA A 61 5.86 -0.42 7.46
C ALA A 61 6.02 -0.05 5.98
N ARG A 62 6.26 -1.06 5.15
CA ARG A 62 6.34 -0.92 3.71
C ARG A 62 5.58 -2.05 3.03
N ILE A 63 4.68 -1.68 2.13
CA ILE A 63 3.86 -2.62 1.36
C ILE A 63 4.06 -2.41 -0.14
N GLY A 64 4.05 -3.51 -0.88
CA GLY A 64 3.97 -3.53 -2.34
C GLY A 64 2.60 -4.00 -2.78
N LEU A 65 1.96 -3.24 -3.66
CA LEU A 65 0.65 -3.52 -4.21
C LEU A 65 0.77 -3.94 -5.68
N GLY A 66 0.22 -5.10 -6.01
CA GLY A 66 0.37 -5.71 -7.33
C GLY A 66 -0.66 -5.24 -8.35
N GLY A 67 -1.90 -4.99 -7.93
CA GLY A 67 -3.02 -4.64 -8.81
C GLY A 67 -3.61 -3.25 -8.57
N MET A 68 -2.82 -2.36 -7.95
CA MET A 68 -3.22 -0.99 -7.63
C MET A 68 -2.46 0.02 -8.50
N SER A 69 -3.11 1.13 -8.83
CA SER A 69 -2.53 2.36 -9.41
C SER A 69 -2.48 3.47 -8.36
N PHE A 70 -1.62 4.48 -8.54
CA PHE A 70 -1.58 5.69 -7.72
C PHE A 70 -1.94 6.91 -8.58
N GLU A 71 -3.04 7.59 -8.22
CA GLU A 71 -3.57 8.72 -9.01
C GLU A 71 -3.15 10.11 -8.47
N GLY A 72 -2.51 10.15 -7.30
CA GLY A 72 -2.02 11.40 -6.71
C GLY A 72 -2.70 11.77 -5.40
N LEU A 73 -2.79 13.08 -5.15
CA LEU A 73 -3.33 13.66 -3.92
C LEU A 73 -4.68 14.34 -4.22
N GLU A 74 -5.71 13.96 -3.49
CA GLU A 74 -7.05 14.52 -3.52
C GLU A 74 -7.47 14.85 -2.09
N ASN A 75 -7.84 16.10 -1.79
CA ASN A 75 -8.37 16.49 -0.46
C ASN A 75 -7.56 15.96 0.74
N GLU A 76 -6.23 16.15 0.74
CA GLU A 76 -5.29 15.65 1.77
C GLU A 76 -5.09 14.12 1.83
N HIS A 77 -5.66 13.38 0.87
CA HIS A 77 -5.55 11.93 0.79
C HIS A 77 -4.83 11.50 -0.49
N LEU A 78 -3.92 10.55 -0.34
CA LEU A 78 -3.31 9.82 -1.45
C LEU A 78 -4.31 8.79 -1.95
N VAL A 79 -4.56 8.79 -3.26
CA VAL A 79 -5.60 7.98 -3.89
C VAL A 79 -4.98 6.84 -4.68
N PHE A 80 -5.47 5.63 -4.43
CA PHE A 80 -5.08 4.42 -5.12
C PHE A 80 -6.32 3.70 -5.67
N TRP A 81 -6.26 3.27 -6.93
CA TRP A 81 -7.35 2.53 -7.56
C TRP A 81 -6.94 1.10 -7.86
N ARG A 82 -7.85 0.16 -7.61
CA ARG A 82 -7.73 -1.21 -8.08
C ARG A 82 -7.89 -1.21 -9.60
N VAL A 83 -6.88 -1.72 -10.29
CA VAL A 83 -6.86 -1.83 -11.77
C VAL A 83 -6.84 -3.27 -12.26
N LYS A 84 -6.50 -4.22 -11.38
CA LYS A 84 -6.62 -5.65 -11.64
C LYS A 84 -6.70 -6.44 -10.35
N ASP A 85 -7.32 -7.62 -10.44
CA ASP A 85 -7.23 -8.62 -9.38
C ASP A 85 -5.97 -9.49 -9.57
N LEU A 86 -5.40 -9.97 -8.47
CA LEU A 86 -4.17 -10.77 -8.47
C LEU A 86 -4.43 -12.27 -8.29
N LEU A 87 -5.59 -12.62 -7.76
CA LEU A 87 -6.01 -13.99 -7.50
C LEU A 87 -7.21 -14.35 -8.40
N PRO A 88 -7.45 -15.65 -8.65
CA PRO A 88 -8.69 -16.12 -9.24
C PRO A 88 -9.91 -15.67 -8.43
N ASP A 89 -11.06 -15.51 -9.11
CA ASP A 89 -12.29 -15.00 -8.51
C ASP A 89 -12.75 -15.79 -7.28
N GLU A 90 -12.50 -17.10 -7.25
CA GLU A 90 -12.87 -18.00 -6.17
C GLU A 90 -12.09 -17.77 -4.87
N LEU A 91 -10.94 -17.10 -4.96
CA LEU A 91 -10.05 -16.80 -3.82
C LEU A 91 -10.11 -15.33 -3.40
N LEU A 92 -10.86 -14.50 -4.12
CA LEU A 92 -11.02 -13.10 -3.79
C LEU A 92 -12.15 -12.89 -2.80
N PRO A 93 -12.02 -11.91 -1.89
CA PRO A 93 -13.11 -11.55 -1.00
C PRO A 93 -14.33 -11.09 -1.82
N PRO A 94 -15.56 -11.33 -1.31
CA PRO A 94 -16.79 -10.90 -1.98
C PRO A 94 -16.88 -9.38 -2.08
N GLN A 95 -16.34 -8.66 -1.10
CA GLN A 95 -16.25 -7.21 -1.10
C GLN A 95 -14.84 -6.77 -1.49
N ARG A 96 -14.74 -6.08 -2.63
CA ARG A 96 -13.48 -5.65 -3.23
C ARG A 96 -13.44 -4.13 -3.27
N GLU A 97 -12.57 -3.53 -2.47
CA GLU A 97 -12.38 -2.09 -2.50
C GLU A 97 -11.78 -1.66 -3.86
N LEU A 98 -12.53 -0.84 -4.60
CA LEU A 98 -12.08 -0.25 -5.86
C LEU A 98 -11.15 0.93 -5.65
N LYS A 99 -11.35 1.69 -4.57
CA LYS A 99 -10.59 2.90 -4.23
C LYS A 99 -10.08 2.78 -2.80
N VAL A 100 -8.77 2.93 -2.61
CA VAL A 100 -8.14 3.09 -1.30
C VAL A 100 -7.65 4.52 -1.18
N THR A 101 -7.96 5.16 -0.05
CA THR A 101 -7.50 6.52 0.24
C THR A 101 -6.73 6.55 1.55
N LEU A 102 -5.53 7.13 1.53
CA LEU A 102 -4.66 7.23 2.69
C LEU A 102 -4.39 8.69 3.02
N ALA A 103 -4.61 9.11 4.26
CA ALA A 103 -4.26 10.48 4.64
C ALA A 103 -2.77 10.72 4.40
N LYS A 104 -2.39 11.81 3.73
CA LYS A 104 -0.99 12.05 3.32
C LYS A 104 0.00 12.02 4.49
N ARG A 105 -0.46 12.36 5.69
CA ARG A 105 0.32 12.33 6.95
C ARG A 105 0.75 10.92 7.38
N MET A 106 0.08 9.88 6.89
CA MET A 106 0.36 8.48 7.21
C MET A 106 1.46 7.90 6.32
N VAL A 107 1.75 8.54 5.19
CA VAL A 107 2.63 8.00 4.14
C VAL A 107 3.91 8.83 4.04
N SER A 108 5.04 8.17 4.25
CA SER A 108 6.38 8.72 4.05
C SER A 108 6.69 8.84 2.55
N ARG A 109 6.46 7.76 1.78
CA ARG A 109 6.80 7.70 0.35
C ARG A 109 5.83 6.82 -0.42
N VAL A 110 5.62 7.18 -1.70
CA VAL A 110 5.04 6.27 -2.70
C VAL A 110 6.03 6.12 -3.83
N LEU A 111 6.28 4.88 -4.25
CA LEU A 111 7.12 4.55 -5.39
C LEU A 111 6.30 3.83 -6.45
N LEU A 112 6.37 4.29 -7.70
CA LEU A 112 5.83 3.59 -8.87
C LEU A 112 6.97 2.88 -9.58
N HIS A 113 6.90 1.55 -9.67
CA HIS A 113 7.96 0.73 -10.27
C HIS A 113 9.36 1.11 -9.72
N GLY A 114 9.46 1.32 -8.41
CA GLY A 114 10.68 1.76 -7.73
C GLY A 114 11.03 3.26 -7.84
N THR A 115 10.31 4.05 -8.64
CA THR A 115 10.51 5.49 -8.76
C THR A 115 9.67 6.26 -7.76
N LYS A 116 10.29 7.03 -6.86
CA LYS A 116 9.56 7.86 -5.89
C LYS A 116 8.71 8.92 -6.60
N VAL A 117 7.39 8.86 -6.41
CA VAL A 117 6.42 9.83 -6.95
C VAL A 117 5.77 10.68 -5.85
N TRP A 118 5.83 10.24 -4.60
CA TRP A 118 5.39 10.99 -3.43
C TRP A 118 6.43 10.96 -2.30
N PRO A 119 6.65 12.07 -1.56
CA PRO A 119 6.16 13.42 -1.85
C PRO A 119 6.73 13.93 -3.17
N ARG A 120 5.91 14.64 -3.96
CA ARG A 120 6.38 15.28 -5.19
C ARG A 120 7.41 16.33 -4.79
N GLN A 121 8.65 16.19 -5.23
CA GLN A 121 9.64 17.25 -5.02
C GLN A 121 9.12 18.50 -5.73
N ARG A 122 8.98 19.60 -4.98
CA ARG A 122 8.66 20.89 -5.57
C ARG A 122 9.80 21.21 -6.53
N ARG A 123 9.56 21.18 -7.85
CA ARG A 123 10.51 21.78 -8.80
C ARG A 123 10.59 23.25 -8.41
N ALA A 124 11.72 23.69 -7.88
CA ALA A 124 11.98 25.12 -7.73
C ALA A 124 11.91 25.70 -9.15
N LYS A 125 10.99 26.63 -9.40
CA LYS A 125 11.02 27.42 -10.63
C LYS A 125 12.34 28.19 -10.59
N ALA A 126 13.28 27.88 -11.49
CA ALA A 126 14.37 28.77 -11.80
C ALA A 126 13.73 30.07 -12.33
N LYS A 127 14.09 31.19 -11.71
CA LYS A 127 13.68 32.53 -12.13
C LYS A 127 14.60 33.01 -13.22
#